data_AF-A0A2E0SMC7-F1
#
_entry.id   AF-A0A2E0SMC7-F1
#
_cell.length_a   1.000
_cell.length_b   1.000
_cell.length_c   1.000
_cell.angle_alpha   90.00
_cell.angle_beta   90.00
_cell.angle_gamma   90.00
#
_symmetry.space_group_name_H-M   'P 1'
#
loop_
_entity.id
_entity.type
_entity.pdbx_description
1 polymer ?
#
loop_
_entity_poly.entity_id
_entity_poly.type
_entity_poly.pdbx_seq_one_letter_code
_entity_poly.pdbx_strand_id
1 'polypeptide(L)'
;MNISRRCRLLTRCVSLLLITLACGSVFAQDDMFIKEFLLKEDQWPRYAREQRSLTIEGRSRSMTRLRLTMQQCDLTFRPTGGVEFNRQQDDSNIVRLRGKLTHEDGEDGDLYFAVDRFEHLPSLETELEKLRDLKNDGAVEPLYELARRFEQYGRFYEDDALLNHAEELYVEGLRTESKRLHEDDHEGMLTLADRAAARVGANRFELELRHQAFRTLWRNIQRTGYQEEQVEPLLDQVLEQLPAAGSPLVDEPGEVATRYTEAPLDVYQQADDFTRFTLHRLFFLEVVREYLARRVTPNESNAMELAERMETLAPEETEAIKSLRLRGLKFKLEHIAQLTRSEMLDVCDYYVEYGEEEKAQTALKEWLTNREGRAVEEGPANIPSLARDRAELLGDEKGAIELLLRTVRTHPDAEEVKRELNDRGYAFIEGSWRNEKEWQAQNPEQAEEKAPVDGMVAEGMTFEQVERTLGYPVSRTRSVSALTVSEIWNYPQSQTTKILVYFRWPRGETRSMATVEKVVLPK
;
A
#
# COMPACT_ATOMS: atom_id res chain seq x y z
N MET A 1 12.87 58.58 -18.05
CA MET A 1 13.68 59.12 -19.16
C MET A 1 13.84 58.04 -20.22
N ASN A 2 13.32 58.30 -21.42
CA ASN A 2 13.92 58.00 -22.75
C ASN A 2 14.73 56.69 -22.87
N ILE A 3 14.39 55.68 -23.68
CA ILE A 3 14.10 55.73 -25.13
C ILE A 3 13.46 54.41 -25.59
N SER A 4 12.42 54.54 -26.40
CA SER A 4 11.86 53.53 -27.31
C SER A 4 12.79 53.20 -28.48
N ARG A 5 12.76 51.98 -29.04
CA ARG A 5 12.57 51.76 -30.51
C ARG A 5 12.54 50.28 -30.91
N ARG A 6 11.48 49.95 -31.67
CA ARG A 6 11.31 48.78 -32.54
C ARG A 6 12.03 49.02 -33.88
N CYS A 7 12.53 47.95 -34.53
CA CYS A 7 12.66 47.76 -36.00
C CYS A 7 13.22 46.33 -36.22
N ARG A 8 12.45 45.31 -36.67
CA ARG A 8 12.03 44.93 -38.05
C ARG A 8 13.17 44.56 -39.02
N LEU A 9 12.93 43.45 -39.75
CA LEU A 9 13.52 42.98 -41.03
C LEU A 9 14.87 42.22 -40.89
N LEU A 10 15.19 41.10 -41.56
CA LEU A 10 14.72 40.55 -42.84
C LEU A 10 15.12 39.06 -42.96
N THR A 11 14.18 38.26 -43.43
CA THR A 11 14.30 37.08 -44.29
C THR A 11 15.51 37.11 -45.24
N ARG A 12 16.33 36.04 -45.31
CA ARG A 12 16.82 35.34 -46.53
C ARG A 12 18.13 34.54 -46.31
N CYS A 13 18.21 33.43 -47.06
CA CYS A 13 19.39 32.68 -47.48
C CYS A 13 20.02 31.67 -46.49
N VAL A 14 19.37 30.51 -46.33
CA VAL A 14 20.08 29.25 -46.08
C VAL A 14 19.95 28.41 -47.35
N SER A 15 20.98 28.43 -48.18
CA SER A 15 21.15 27.60 -49.37
C SER A 15 22.64 27.44 -49.60
N LEU A 16 23.06 26.20 -49.88
CA LEU A 16 24.44 25.72 -50.11
C LEU A 16 25.27 25.67 -48.83
N LEU A 17 25.85 24.53 -48.41
CA LEU A 17 26.65 23.61 -49.21
C LEU A 17 26.81 22.27 -48.44
N LEU A 18 25.87 21.33 -48.58
CA LEU A 18 26.08 19.94 -48.16
C LEU A 18 26.82 19.23 -49.30
N ILE A 19 28.15 19.23 -49.26
CA ILE A 19 28.96 18.34 -50.10
C ILE A 19 28.84 16.95 -49.49
N THR A 20 27.95 16.18 -50.10
CA THR A 20 27.79 14.74 -49.95
C THR A 20 29.11 14.03 -50.28
N LEU A 21 29.88 13.64 -49.26
CA LEU A 21 30.76 12.47 -49.33
C LEU A 21 29.94 11.24 -48.97
N ALA A 22 29.02 10.89 -49.86
CA ALA A 22 28.41 9.57 -49.91
C ALA A 22 29.12 8.80 -51.02
N CYS A 23 30.21 8.11 -50.69
CA CYS A 23 30.54 6.88 -51.41
C CYS A 23 29.51 5.82 -50.99
N GLY A 24 28.25 6.04 -51.37
CA GLY A 24 27.19 5.05 -51.27
C GLY A 24 27.46 4.01 -52.35
N SER A 25 27.83 2.82 -51.91
CA SER A 25 27.75 1.58 -52.65
C SER A 25 26.44 1.57 -53.46
N VAL A 26 26.56 1.45 -54.79
CA VAL A 26 25.42 1.27 -55.71
C VAL A 26 24.89 -0.17 -55.60
N PHE A 27 24.46 -0.56 -54.40
CA PHE A 27 23.77 -1.81 -54.06
C PHE A 27 22.63 -1.43 -53.13
N ALA A 28 21.48 -1.04 -53.66
CA ALA A 28 20.45 -0.42 -52.82
C ALA A 28 19.02 -0.76 -53.24
N GLN A 29 18.74 -1.92 -53.86
CA GLN A 29 17.32 -2.26 -54.06
C GLN A 29 16.88 -3.73 -53.96
N ASP A 30 17.77 -4.73 -53.95
CA ASP A 30 17.36 -6.14 -53.84
C ASP A 30 18.41 -7.01 -53.11
N ASP A 31 19.09 -6.46 -52.09
CA ASP A 31 19.92 -7.25 -51.18
C ASP A 31 19.01 -7.93 -50.15
N MET A 32 18.94 -9.26 -50.22
CA MET A 32 18.10 -10.06 -49.32
C MET A 32 18.90 -11.14 -48.62
N PHE A 33 18.56 -11.40 -47.37
CA PHE A 33 19.10 -12.56 -46.66
C PHE A 33 18.45 -13.85 -47.19
N ILE A 34 19.17 -14.97 -47.19
CA ILE A 34 18.72 -16.24 -47.76
C ILE A 34 17.34 -16.68 -47.24
N LYS A 35 17.00 -16.36 -45.97
CA LYS A 35 15.66 -16.59 -45.41
C LYS A 35 14.56 -15.88 -46.21
N GLU A 36 14.77 -14.62 -46.57
CA GLU A 36 13.79 -13.82 -47.31
C GLU A 36 13.64 -14.30 -48.75
N PHE A 37 14.72 -14.82 -49.33
CA PHE A 37 14.70 -15.48 -50.64
C PHE A 37 13.87 -16.76 -50.61
N LEU A 38 14.05 -17.60 -49.59
CA LEU A 38 13.29 -18.84 -49.37
C LEU A 38 11.81 -18.59 -49.10
N LEU A 39 11.46 -17.52 -48.38
CA LEU A 39 10.06 -17.13 -48.17
C LEU A 39 9.31 -16.78 -49.47
N LYS A 40 10.02 -16.62 -50.59
CA LYS A 40 9.46 -16.30 -51.91
C LYS A 40 9.64 -17.44 -52.91
N GLU A 41 9.80 -18.67 -52.43
CA GLU A 41 10.00 -19.86 -53.25
C GLU A 41 8.91 -20.05 -54.31
N ASP A 42 7.65 -19.78 -53.97
CA ASP A 42 6.51 -19.79 -54.87
C ASP A 42 6.64 -18.81 -56.07
N GLN A 43 7.42 -17.75 -55.89
CA GLN A 43 7.67 -16.72 -56.91
C GLN A 43 8.91 -17.02 -57.75
N TRP A 44 9.71 -18.02 -57.40
CA TRP A 44 10.95 -18.33 -58.11
C TRP A 44 10.77 -18.63 -59.60
N PRO A 45 9.75 -19.42 -60.05
CA PRO A 45 9.53 -19.64 -61.48
C PRO A 45 9.20 -18.34 -62.24
N ARG A 46 8.53 -17.39 -61.57
CA ARG A 46 8.27 -16.06 -62.14
C ARG A 46 9.56 -15.26 -62.24
N TYR A 47 10.38 -15.24 -61.20
CA TYR A 47 11.68 -14.56 -61.23
C TYR A 47 12.61 -15.10 -62.32
N ALA A 48 12.58 -16.42 -62.57
CA ALA A 48 13.32 -17.06 -63.65
C ALA A 48 12.84 -16.58 -65.04
N ARG A 49 11.53 -16.55 -65.28
CA ARG A 49 10.96 -16.04 -66.55
C ARG A 49 11.24 -14.56 -66.77
N GLU A 50 11.17 -13.76 -65.71
CA GLU A 50 11.45 -12.32 -65.75
C GLU A 50 12.95 -11.99 -65.81
N GLN A 51 13.84 -12.98 -65.65
CA GLN A 51 15.29 -12.78 -65.61
C GLN A 51 15.72 -11.72 -64.58
N ARG A 52 15.02 -11.69 -63.44
CA ARG A 52 15.23 -10.72 -62.37
C ARG A 52 16.60 -10.94 -61.71
N SER A 53 17.39 -9.88 -61.61
CA SER A 53 18.65 -9.89 -60.87
C SER A 53 18.37 -9.73 -59.38
N LEU A 54 18.90 -10.64 -58.57
CA LEU A 54 18.75 -10.66 -57.11
C LEU A 54 20.14 -10.70 -56.47
N THR A 55 20.28 -10.09 -55.29
CA THR A 55 21.46 -10.24 -54.44
C THR A 55 21.08 -11.01 -53.18
N ILE A 56 21.76 -12.12 -52.90
CA ILE A 56 21.45 -13.03 -51.80
C ILE A 56 22.65 -13.16 -50.88
N GLU A 57 22.45 -12.96 -49.58
CA GLU A 57 23.46 -13.17 -48.55
C GLU A 57 23.13 -14.40 -47.69
N GLY A 58 24.13 -15.20 -47.32
CA GLY A 58 23.97 -16.27 -46.32
C GLY A 58 25.19 -17.18 -46.18
N ARG A 59 25.06 -18.28 -45.43
CA ARG A 59 26.15 -19.23 -45.18
C ARG A 59 26.21 -20.29 -46.27
N SER A 60 27.40 -20.50 -46.83
CA SER A 60 27.69 -21.62 -47.72
C SER A 60 27.83 -22.91 -46.90
N ARG A 61 27.15 -23.97 -47.36
CA ARG A 61 27.27 -25.33 -46.81
C ARG A 61 28.39 -26.10 -47.49
N SER A 62 28.49 -25.95 -48.81
CA SER A 62 29.52 -26.58 -49.63
C SER A 62 29.84 -25.69 -50.82
N MET A 63 31.11 -25.65 -51.21
CA MET A 63 31.59 -24.81 -52.29
C MET A 63 32.73 -25.49 -53.04
N THR A 64 32.58 -25.56 -54.36
CA THR A 64 33.54 -25.97 -55.37
C THR A 64 33.65 -24.86 -56.42
N ARG A 65 34.66 -24.87 -57.30
CA ARG A 65 34.82 -23.81 -58.31
C ARG A 65 33.59 -23.56 -59.19
N LEU A 66 32.78 -24.59 -59.44
CA LEU A 66 31.63 -24.55 -60.37
C LEU A 66 30.27 -24.68 -59.68
N ARG A 67 30.24 -24.90 -58.36
CA ARG A 67 28.99 -25.18 -57.64
C ARG A 67 29.08 -24.74 -56.19
N LEU A 68 28.04 -24.07 -55.73
CA LEU A 68 27.85 -23.68 -54.34
C LEU A 68 26.45 -24.10 -53.89
N THR A 69 26.35 -24.55 -52.64
CA THR A 69 25.07 -24.77 -51.96
C THR A 69 25.06 -23.96 -50.69
N MET A 70 23.95 -23.26 -50.41
CA MET A 70 23.77 -22.52 -49.17
C MET A 70 23.19 -23.44 -48.08
N GLN A 71 23.44 -23.13 -46.81
CA GLN A 71 22.85 -23.85 -45.70
C GLN A 71 21.33 -23.57 -45.65
N GLN A 72 20.54 -24.61 -45.34
CA GLN A 72 19.06 -24.56 -45.34
C GLN A 72 18.42 -24.13 -46.68
N CYS A 73 19.12 -24.28 -47.80
CA CYS A 73 18.59 -24.01 -49.13
C CYS A 73 18.97 -25.15 -50.09
N ASP A 74 17.96 -25.77 -50.71
CA ASP A 74 18.16 -26.89 -51.64
C ASP A 74 18.53 -26.43 -53.05
N LEU A 75 18.40 -25.13 -53.34
CA LEU A 75 18.76 -24.54 -54.62
C LEU A 75 20.29 -24.61 -54.85
N THR A 76 20.69 -25.06 -56.04
CA THR A 76 22.09 -25.01 -56.45
C THR A 76 22.45 -23.64 -57.01
N PHE A 77 23.61 -23.11 -56.62
CA PHE A 77 24.19 -21.90 -57.17
C PHE A 77 25.33 -22.27 -58.11
N ARG A 78 25.31 -21.75 -59.35
CA ARG A 78 26.30 -22.05 -60.40
C ARG A 78 26.88 -20.75 -60.94
N PRO A 79 28.21 -20.64 -61.11
CA PRO A 79 28.79 -19.42 -61.63
C PRO A 79 28.54 -19.31 -63.14
N THR A 80 28.45 -18.08 -63.62
CA THR A 80 28.30 -17.72 -65.04
C THR A 80 29.22 -16.54 -65.36
N GLY A 81 29.46 -16.27 -66.64
CA GLY A 81 30.20 -15.08 -67.06
C GLY A 81 31.67 -15.02 -66.61
N GLY A 82 32.31 -16.17 -66.34
CA GLY A 82 33.71 -16.24 -65.92
C GLY A 82 33.96 -16.05 -64.42
N VAL A 83 32.90 -15.99 -63.61
CA VAL A 83 33.02 -16.05 -62.14
C VAL A 83 33.51 -17.44 -61.74
N GLU A 84 34.35 -17.51 -60.71
CA GLU A 84 34.70 -18.77 -60.05
C GLU A 84 34.47 -18.64 -58.54
N PHE A 85 33.90 -19.69 -57.94
CA PHE A 85 33.80 -19.76 -56.49
C PHE A 85 35.14 -20.20 -55.91
N ASN A 86 35.98 -19.22 -55.61
CA ASN A 86 37.27 -19.44 -54.97
C ASN A 86 37.10 -19.42 -53.46
N ARG A 87 37.67 -20.38 -52.73
CA ARG A 87 37.77 -20.28 -51.27
C ARG A 87 38.77 -19.19 -50.93
N GLN A 88 38.37 -18.22 -50.12
CA GLN A 88 39.35 -17.36 -49.44
C GLN A 88 40.08 -18.17 -48.36
N GLN A 89 41.25 -17.66 -47.97
CA GLN A 89 42.09 -18.25 -46.93
C GLN A 89 41.54 -17.98 -45.52
N ASP A 90 40.66 -16.98 -45.41
CA ASP A 90 39.95 -16.64 -44.19
C ASP A 90 38.70 -17.52 -44.07
N ASP A 91 38.54 -18.21 -42.94
CA ASP A 91 37.55 -19.27 -42.65
C ASP A 91 36.06 -18.84 -42.69
N SER A 92 35.73 -17.70 -43.29
CA SER A 92 34.33 -17.27 -43.43
C SER A 92 33.57 -18.15 -44.42
N ASN A 93 32.44 -18.67 -43.97
CA ASN A 93 31.47 -19.34 -44.82
C ASN A 93 30.36 -18.40 -45.30
N ILE A 94 30.40 -17.11 -44.94
CA ILE A 94 29.38 -16.12 -45.31
C ILE A 94 29.69 -15.56 -46.69
N VAL A 95 28.73 -15.67 -47.60
CA VAL A 95 28.87 -15.24 -48.99
C VAL A 95 27.73 -14.31 -49.39
N ARG A 96 28.03 -13.39 -50.31
CA ARG A 96 27.06 -12.57 -51.02
C ARG A 96 27.12 -12.90 -52.51
N LEU A 97 25.98 -13.28 -53.05
CA LEU A 97 25.81 -13.75 -54.42
C LEU A 97 24.91 -12.78 -55.17
N ARG A 98 25.30 -12.32 -56.35
CA ARG A 98 24.37 -11.66 -57.28
C ARG A 98 24.18 -12.52 -58.50
N GLY A 99 22.96 -12.59 -58.99
CA GLY A 99 22.64 -13.42 -60.13
C GLY A 99 21.16 -13.48 -60.43
N LYS A 100 20.74 -14.53 -61.13
CA LYS A 100 19.38 -14.72 -61.61
C LYS A 100 18.97 -16.18 -61.48
N LEU A 101 17.68 -16.43 -61.30
CA LEU A 101 17.11 -17.77 -61.38
C LEU A 101 16.97 -18.22 -62.85
N THR A 102 17.27 -19.48 -63.14
CA THR A 102 17.17 -20.07 -64.48
C THR A 102 16.98 -21.59 -64.39
N HIS A 103 16.58 -22.23 -65.48
CA HIS A 103 16.38 -23.68 -65.55
C HIS A 103 17.54 -24.36 -66.29
N GLU A 104 17.87 -25.60 -65.89
CA GLU A 104 19.00 -26.37 -66.41
C GLU A 104 18.84 -26.79 -67.88
N ASP A 105 17.62 -27.05 -68.35
CA ASP A 105 17.33 -27.55 -69.72
C ASP A 105 16.00 -27.00 -70.29
N GLY A 106 15.75 -25.69 -70.15
CA GLY A 106 14.47 -25.06 -70.58
C GLY A 106 13.40 -25.05 -69.47
N GLU A 107 12.19 -24.56 -69.74
CA GLU A 107 11.17 -24.26 -68.69
C GLU A 107 10.77 -25.46 -67.81
N ASP A 108 11.03 -26.70 -68.25
CA ASP A 108 10.73 -27.94 -67.51
C ASP A 108 11.92 -28.49 -66.71
N GLY A 109 13.10 -27.88 -66.79
CA GLY A 109 14.32 -28.34 -66.11
C GLY A 109 14.41 -27.92 -64.63
N ASP A 110 15.38 -28.47 -63.90
CA ASP A 110 15.61 -28.07 -62.51
C ASP A 110 16.03 -26.60 -62.41
N LEU A 111 15.46 -25.90 -61.43
CA LEU A 111 15.78 -24.51 -61.16
C LEU A 111 17.14 -24.40 -60.47
N TYR A 112 17.96 -23.45 -60.91
CA TYR A 112 19.22 -23.09 -60.26
C TYR A 112 19.45 -21.58 -60.30
N PHE A 113 20.33 -21.09 -59.43
CA PHE A 113 20.73 -19.68 -59.40
C PHE A 113 22.03 -19.48 -60.18
N ALA A 114 21.94 -18.82 -61.34
CA ALA A 114 23.08 -18.41 -62.14
C ALA A 114 23.74 -17.17 -61.52
N VAL A 115 24.88 -17.36 -60.88
CA VAL A 115 25.66 -16.33 -60.19
C VAL A 115 26.54 -15.59 -61.19
N ASP A 116 26.40 -14.26 -61.29
CA ASP A 116 27.24 -13.37 -62.10
C ASP A 116 28.19 -12.51 -61.26
N ARG A 117 28.00 -12.49 -59.93
CA ARG A 117 28.93 -11.89 -58.97
C ARG A 117 28.98 -12.69 -57.68
N PHE A 118 30.19 -12.92 -57.18
CA PHE A 118 30.47 -13.67 -55.98
C PHE A 118 31.40 -12.85 -55.06
N GLU A 119 31.04 -12.72 -53.79
CA GLU A 119 31.82 -12.02 -52.78
C GLU A 119 31.82 -12.80 -51.47
N HIS A 120 33.00 -12.95 -50.86
CA HIS A 120 33.14 -13.43 -49.48
C HIS A 120 32.96 -12.25 -48.54
N LEU A 121 32.11 -12.43 -47.53
CA LEU A 121 31.97 -11.47 -46.45
C LEU A 121 32.82 -11.93 -45.25
N PRO A 122 33.32 -11.00 -44.42
CA PRO A 122 33.94 -11.36 -43.16
C PRO A 122 33.00 -12.22 -42.30
N SER A 123 33.55 -13.07 -41.44
CA SER A 123 32.72 -13.75 -40.45
C SER A 123 32.19 -12.72 -39.44
N LEU A 124 31.09 -13.06 -38.76
CA LEU A 124 30.51 -12.17 -37.74
C LEU A 124 31.50 -11.92 -36.58
N GLU A 125 32.36 -12.90 -36.28
CA GLU A 125 33.44 -12.80 -35.30
C GLU A 125 34.53 -11.82 -35.75
N THR A 126 34.94 -11.87 -37.02
CA THR A 126 35.89 -10.89 -37.57
C THR A 126 35.31 -9.48 -37.57
N GLU A 127 34.00 -9.32 -37.82
CA GLU A 127 33.35 -8.02 -37.70
C GLU A 127 33.32 -7.53 -36.25
N LEU A 128 33.06 -8.42 -35.30
CA LEU A 128 33.13 -8.11 -33.87
C LEU A 128 34.52 -7.66 -33.44
N GLU A 129 35.58 -8.35 -33.89
CA GLU A 129 36.97 -7.95 -33.61
C GLU A 129 37.26 -6.55 -34.14
N LYS A 130 36.89 -6.25 -35.39
CA LYS A 130 37.04 -4.91 -35.98
C LYS A 130 36.25 -3.86 -35.21
N LEU A 131 35.09 -4.22 -34.68
CA LEU A 131 34.26 -3.32 -33.89
C LEU A 131 34.91 -3.01 -32.54
N ARG A 132 35.55 -3.99 -31.90
CA ARG A 132 36.31 -3.81 -30.65
C ARG A 132 37.53 -2.89 -30.83
N ASP A 133 38.10 -2.83 -32.03
CA ASP A 133 39.19 -1.91 -32.37
C ASP A 133 38.72 -0.46 -32.52
N LEU A 134 37.41 -0.21 -32.69
CA LEU A 134 36.86 1.14 -32.71
C LEU A 134 36.75 1.68 -31.28
N LYS A 135 37.17 2.93 -31.07
CA LYS A 135 37.00 3.59 -29.77
C LYS A 135 35.51 3.70 -29.42
N ASN A 136 35.18 3.36 -28.17
CA ASN A 136 33.83 3.21 -27.60
C ASN A 136 32.81 4.30 -28.01
N ASP A 137 33.23 5.55 -28.16
CA ASP A 137 32.31 6.67 -28.42
C ASP A 137 31.71 6.70 -29.84
N GLY A 138 32.20 5.91 -30.79
CA GLY A 138 31.65 5.84 -32.16
C GLY A 138 30.75 4.63 -32.43
N ALA A 139 30.64 3.69 -31.50
CA ALA A 139 30.25 2.31 -31.81
C ALA A 139 28.76 1.95 -31.58
N VAL A 140 27.90 2.85 -31.07
CA VAL A 140 26.52 2.50 -30.68
C VAL A 140 25.70 1.91 -31.82
N GLU A 141 25.53 2.61 -32.95
CA GLU A 141 24.74 2.06 -34.07
C GLU A 141 25.40 0.81 -34.68
N PRO A 142 26.73 0.79 -34.92
CA PRO A 142 27.41 -0.43 -35.33
C PRO A 142 27.21 -1.66 -34.41
N LEU A 143 27.16 -1.47 -33.09
CA LEU A 143 26.86 -2.55 -32.12
C LEU A 143 25.46 -3.12 -32.35
N TYR A 144 24.45 -2.25 -32.52
CA TYR A 144 23.08 -2.70 -32.79
C TYR A 144 22.93 -3.34 -34.16
N GLU A 145 23.59 -2.82 -35.20
CA GLU A 145 23.61 -3.44 -36.52
C GLU A 145 24.20 -4.84 -36.47
N LEU A 146 25.34 -5.00 -35.81
CA LEU A 146 25.99 -6.30 -35.65
C LEU A 146 25.13 -7.25 -34.82
N ALA A 147 24.56 -6.80 -33.71
CA ALA A 147 23.61 -7.57 -32.90
C ALA A 147 22.43 -8.08 -33.74
N ARG A 148 21.81 -7.22 -34.57
CA ARG A 148 20.72 -7.61 -35.48
C ARG A 148 21.15 -8.67 -36.48
N ARG A 149 22.38 -8.61 -37.00
CA ARG A 149 22.93 -9.63 -37.89
C ARG A 149 23.15 -10.96 -37.16
N PHE A 150 23.80 -10.95 -35.99
CA PHE A 150 23.93 -12.15 -35.15
C PHE A 150 22.57 -12.78 -34.84
N GLU A 151 21.56 -11.96 -34.49
CA GLU A 151 20.19 -12.42 -34.22
C GLU A 151 19.53 -13.03 -35.47
N GLN A 152 19.68 -12.39 -36.64
CA GLN A 152 19.14 -12.87 -37.91
C GLN A 152 19.73 -14.23 -38.30
N TYR A 153 21.06 -14.38 -38.19
CA TYR A 153 21.76 -15.63 -38.49
C TYR A 153 21.44 -16.69 -37.44
N GLY A 154 21.48 -16.36 -36.14
CA GLY A 154 21.19 -17.27 -35.04
C GLY A 154 19.78 -17.86 -35.13
N ARG A 155 18.77 -17.02 -35.40
CA ARG A 155 17.38 -17.49 -35.56
C ARG A 155 17.16 -18.37 -36.78
N PHE A 156 17.80 -18.05 -37.89
CA PHE A 156 17.61 -18.81 -39.13
C PHE A 156 18.33 -20.16 -39.04
N TYR A 157 19.59 -20.17 -38.61
CA TYR A 157 20.40 -21.38 -38.52
C TYR A 157 20.24 -22.17 -37.22
N GLU A 158 19.36 -21.73 -36.31
CA GLU A 158 19.13 -22.34 -35.00
C GLU A 158 20.43 -22.44 -34.17
N ASP A 159 21.17 -21.34 -34.12
CA ASP A 159 22.50 -21.24 -33.50
C ASP A 159 22.43 -20.38 -32.23
N ASP A 160 22.31 -21.05 -31.08
CA ASP A 160 22.19 -20.41 -29.76
C ASP A 160 23.42 -19.56 -29.41
N ALA A 161 24.61 -19.93 -29.89
CA ALA A 161 25.82 -19.16 -29.63
C ALA A 161 25.74 -17.78 -30.29
N LEU A 162 25.21 -17.70 -31.53
CA LEU A 162 24.99 -16.41 -32.19
C LEU A 162 23.89 -15.59 -31.52
N LEU A 163 22.83 -16.24 -31.04
CA LEU A 163 21.77 -15.55 -30.30
C LEU A 163 22.31 -14.93 -29.00
N ASN A 164 23.16 -15.65 -28.27
CA ASN A 164 23.82 -15.12 -27.07
C ASN A 164 24.72 -13.92 -27.41
N HIS A 165 25.53 -14.00 -28.48
CA HIS A 165 26.33 -12.85 -28.92
C HIS A 165 25.47 -11.65 -29.35
N ALA A 166 24.32 -11.89 -29.97
CA ALA A 166 23.38 -10.82 -30.31
C ALA A 166 22.86 -10.09 -29.07
N GLU A 167 22.47 -10.84 -28.04
CA GLU A 167 22.03 -10.30 -26.75
C GLU A 167 23.15 -9.50 -26.08
N GLU A 168 24.36 -10.06 -26.00
CA GLU A 168 25.53 -9.39 -25.41
C GLU A 168 25.85 -8.05 -26.11
N LEU A 169 25.88 -8.05 -27.44
CA LEU A 169 26.16 -6.84 -28.24
C LEU A 169 25.06 -5.80 -28.11
N TYR A 170 23.80 -6.23 -28.04
CA TYR A 170 22.69 -5.32 -27.83
C TYR A 170 22.78 -4.65 -26.46
N VAL A 171 23.09 -5.40 -25.40
CA VAL A 171 23.29 -4.87 -24.05
C VAL A 171 24.52 -3.94 -24.00
N GLU A 172 25.60 -4.27 -24.70
CA GLU A 172 26.77 -3.40 -24.84
C GLU A 172 26.43 -2.08 -25.57
N GLY A 173 25.59 -2.14 -26.59
CA GLY A 173 25.02 -0.96 -27.25
C GLY A 173 24.27 -0.06 -26.26
N LEU A 174 23.38 -0.65 -25.45
CA LEU A 174 22.64 0.09 -24.42
C LEU A 174 23.56 0.70 -23.36
N ARG A 175 24.60 -0.02 -22.92
CA ARG A 175 25.63 0.51 -21.99
C ARG A 175 26.42 1.66 -22.58
N THR A 176 26.65 1.64 -23.88
CA THR A 176 27.38 2.72 -24.56
C THR A 176 26.47 3.93 -24.75
N GLU A 177 25.18 3.70 -25.01
CA GLU A 177 24.16 4.75 -25.07
C GLU A 177 23.94 5.40 -23.69
N SER A 178 23.89 4.61 -22.61
CA SER A 178 23.70 5.15 -21.25
C SER A 178 24.83 6.08 -20.82
N LYS A 179 26.07 5.80 -21.21
CA LYS A 179 27.23 6.68 -20.96
C LYS A 179 27.14 8.04 -21.67
N ARG A 180 26.29 8.16 -22.70
CA ARG A 180 26.07 9.42 -23.44
C ARG A 180 24.92 10.24 -22.88
N LEU A 181 24.08 9.65 -22.01
CA LEU A 181 23.01 10.39 -21.35
C LEU A 181 23.61 11.44 -20.41
N HIS A 182 22.91 12.57 -20.28
CA HIS A 182 23.25 13.55 -19.27
C HIS A 182 23.01 12.96 -17.87
N GLU A 183 23.83 13.33 -16.87
CA GLU A 183 23.74 12.76 -15.51
C GLU A 183 22.35 12.96 -14.86
N ASP A 184 21.64 14.02 -15.25
CA ASP A 184 20.30 14.37 -14.78
C ASP A 184 19.14 13.75 -15.61
N ASP A 185 19.44 13.03 -16.70
CA ASP A 185 18.46 12.49 -17.66
C ASP A 185 17.88 11.14 -17.21
N HIS A 186 17.10 11.18 -16.13
CA HIS A 186 16.41 10.01 -15.59
C HIS A 186 15.37 9.41 -16.55
N GLU A 187 14.68 10.21 -17.37
CA GLU A 187 13.72 9.72 -18.37
C GLU A 187 14.42 8.91 -19.47
N GLY A 188 15.58 9.40 -19.94
CA GLY A 188 16.45 8.65 -20.85
C GLY A 188 16.90 7.33 -20.26
N MET A 189 17.29 7.31 -18.97
CA MET A 189 17.70 6.09 -18.27
C MET A 189 16.55 5.08 -18.14
N LEU A 190 15.33 5.52 -17.81
CA LEU A 190 14.14 4.65 -17.77
C LEU A 190 13.81 4.08 -19.15
N THR A 191 13.92 4.89 -20.20
CA THR A 191 13.72 4.43 -21.59
C THR A 191 14.72 3.34 -21.98
N LEU A 192 15.99 3.48 -21.57
CA LEU A 192 17.00 2.43 -21.78
C LEU A 192 16.71 1.19 -20.93
N ALA A 193 16.21 1.35 -19.70
CA ALA A 193 15.81 0.24 -18.85
C ALA A 193 14.68 -0.56 -19.50
N ASP A 194 13.65 0.08 -20.05
CA ASP A 194 12.55 -0.60 -20.73
C ASP A 194 13.04 -1.35 -21.99
N ARG A 195 13.99 -0.78 -22.73
CA ARG A 195 14.65 -1.47 -23.85
C ARG A 195 15.49 -2.66 -23.40
N ALA A 196 16.10 -2.60 -22.22
CA ALA A 196 16.84 -3.69 -21.62
C ALA A 196 15.88 -4.80 -21.12
N ALA A 197 14.74 -4.44 -20.51
CA ALA A 197 13.75 -5.40 -20.02
C ALA A 197 13.19 -6.32 -21.13
N ALA A 198 13.17 -5.84 -22.38
CA ALA A 198 12.74 -6.63 -23.54
C ALA A 198 13.75 -7.71 -23.99
N ARG A 199 14.90 -7.86 -23.31
CA ARG A 199 16.04 -8.69 -23.72
C ARG A 199 16.38 -9.75 -22.67
N VAL A 200 16.65 -10.97 -23.12
CA VAL A 200 16.92 -12.10 -22.21
C VAL A 200 18.33 -11.96 -21.64
N GLY A 201 18.44 -11.89 -20.31
CA GLY A 201 19.73 -11.76 -19.61
C GLY A 201 20.17 -10.32 -19.33
N ALA A 202 19.37 -9.33 -19.74
CA ALA A 202 19.64 -7.92 -19.44
C ALA A 202 19.10 -7.47 -18.08
N ASN A 203 18.41 -8.33 -17.32
CA ASN A 203 17.77 -8.00 -16.04
C ASN A 203 18.68 -7.26 -15.06
N ARG A 204 19.94 -7.68 -14.95
CA ARG A 204 20.91 -7.03 -14.05
C ARG A 204 21.17 -5.58 -14.47
N PHE A 205 21.33 -5.33 -15.75
CA PHE A 205 21.61 -4.00 -16.29
C PHE A 205 20.35 -3.12 -16.34
N GLU A 206 19.19 -3.73 -16.62
CA GLU A 206 17.89 -3.08 -16.50
C GLU A 206 17.69 -2.50 -15.09
N LEU A 207 17.88 -3.30 -14.05
CA LEU A 207 17.71 -2.86 -12.67
C LEU A 207 18.75 -1.79 -12.26
N GLU A 208 19.98 -1.86 -12.78
CA GLU A 208 20.99 -0.79 -12.61
C GLU A 208 20.48 0.54 -13.18
N LEU A 209 19.93 0.52 -14.40
CA LEU A 209 19.39 1.73 -15.04
C LEU A 209 18.19 2.29 -14.28
N ARG A 210 17.24 1.44 -13.86
CA ARG A 210 16.07 1.89 -13.08
C ARG A 210 16.48 2.51 -11.75
N HIS A 211 17.35 1.82 -11.02
CA HIS A 211 17.86 2.31 -9.74
C HIS A 211 18.55 3.66 -9.89
N GLN A 212 19.46 3.77 -10.85
CA GLN A 212 20.15 5.03 -11.15
C GLN A 212 19.16 6.14 -11.54
N ALA A 213 18.19 5.84 -12.41
CA ALA A 213 17.19 6.80 -12.84
C ALA A 213 16.39 7.36 -11.66
N PHE A 214 15.89 6.51 -10.77
CA PHE A 214 15.11 6.96 -9.61
C PHE A 214 15.96 7.73 -8.61
N ARG A 215 17.23 7.35 -8.39
CA ARG A 215 18.14 8.15 -7.57
C ARG A 215 18.42 9.52 -8.17
N THR A 216 18.57 9.61 -9.49
CA THR A 216 18.71 10.88 -10.20
C THR A 216 17.44 11.73 -10.10
N LEU A 217 16.25 11.14 -10.29
CA LEU A 217 14.97 11.82 -10.13
C LEU A 217 14.81 12.36 -8.70
N TRP A 218 15.12 11.55 -7.69
CA TRP A 218 15.07 11.97 -6.28
C TRP A 218 16.02 13.16 -6.01
N ARG A 219 17.27 13.07 -6.47
CA ARG A 219 18.24 14.16 -6.35
C ARG A 219 17.75 15.44 -7.05
N ASN A 220 17.11 15.31 -8.20
CA ASN A 220 16.53 16.44 -8.93
C ASN A 220 15.41 17.10 -8.12
N ILE A 221 14.46 16.33 -7.57
CA ILE A 221 13.40 16.84 -6.69
C ILE A 221 13.99 17.60 -5.50
N GLN A 222 15.02 17.05 -4.85
CA GLN A 222 15.72 17.71 -3.74
C GLN A 222 16.36 19.04 -4.16
N ARG A 223 16.92 19.11 -5.37
CA ARG A 223 17.62 20.30 -5.89
C ARG A 223 16.69 21.39 -6.41
N THR A 224 15.63 21.05 -7.14
CA THR A 224 14.74 22.02 -7.81
C THR A 224 13.70 22.66 -6.91
N GLY A 225 13.69 22.27 -5.63
CA GLY A 225 12.68 22.67 -4.66
C GLY A 225 11.72 21.51 -4.45
N TYR A 226 11.81 20.89 -3.28
CA TYR A 226 10.97 19.78 -2.86
C TYR A 226 9.48 20.16 -2.98
N GLN A 227 8.74 19.39 -3.79
CA GLN A 227 7.28 19.49 -3.91
C GLN A 227 6.68 18.12 -3.62
N GLU A 228 5.68 18.09 -2.74
CA GLU A 228 5.05 16.86 -2.27
C GLU A 228 4.42 16.07 -3.43
N GLU A 229 3.82 16.81 -4.37
CA GLU A 229 3.17 16.29 -5.57
C GLU A 229 4.13 15.56 -6.51
N GLN A 230 5.44 15.74 -6.35
CA GLN A 230 6.48 15.03 -7.11
C GLN A 230 6.98 13.77 -6.40
N VAL A 231 6.85 13.70 -5.07
CA VAL A 231 7.42 12.60 -4.28
C VAL A 231 6.48 11.41 -4.22
N GLU A 232 5.17 11.61 -4.11
CA GLU A 232 4.21 10.50 -4.11
C GLU A 232 4.28 9.68 -5.42
N PRO A 233 4.28 10.28 -6.62
CA PRO A 233 4.47 9.52 -7.86
C PRO A 233 5.81 8.80 -7.93
N LEU A 234 6.88 9.38 -7.36
CA LEU A 234 8.18 8.71 -7.28
C LEU A 234 8.10 7.46 -6.41
N LEU A 235 7.47 7.53 -5.24
CA LEU A 235 7.30 6.37 -4.35
C LEU A 235 6.50 5.26 -5.04
N ASP A 236 5.42 5.61 -5.73
CA ASP A 236 4.61 4.64 -6.49
C ASP A 236 5.42 3.98 -7.60
N GLN A 237 6.18 4.76 -8.39
CA GLN A 237 7.03 4.22 -9.45
C GLN A 237 8.15 3.33 -8.90
N VAL A 238 8.73 3.68 -7.75
CA VAL A 238 9.74 2.85 -7.08
C VAL A 238 9.13 1.51 -6.63
N LEU A 239 7.92 1.51 -6.06
CA LEU A 239 7.23 0.28 -5.67
C LEU A 239 6.86 -0.60 -6.86
N GLU A 240 6.47 0.00 -7.98
CA GLU A 240 6.09 -0.71 -9.20
C GLU A 240 7.31 -1.30 -9.93
N GLN A 241 8.41 -0.55 -10.00
CA GLN A 241 9.51 -0.86 -10.92
C GLN A 241 10.79 -1.35 -10.23
N LEU A 242 10.95 -1.17 -8.92
CA LEU A 242 12.07 -1.73 -8.17
C LEU A 242 11.60 -2.92 -7.31
N PRO A 243 11.98 -4.16 -7.66
CA PRO A 243 11.54 -5.34 -6.92
C PRO A 243 11.98 -5.29 -5.46
N ALA A 244 11.11 -5.76 -4.57
CA ALA A 244 11.27 -5.76 -3.12
C ALA A 244 11.35 -4.37 -2.44
N ALA A 245 11.19 -3.25 -3.17
CA ALA A 245 11.17 -1.92 -2.55
C ALA A 245 10.05 -1.74 -1.49
N GLY A 246 8.93 -2.46 -1.66
CA GLY A 246 7.82 -2.49 -0.72
C GLY A 246 7.89 -3.58 0.34
N SER A 247 8.92 -4.42 0.33
CA SER A 247 9.06 -5.54 1.28
C SER A 247 9.87 -5.09 2.50
N PRO A 248 9.32 -5.17 3.73
CA PRO A 248 10.06 -4.79 4.93
C PRO A 248 11.35 -5.58 5.10
N LEU A 249 12.38 -4.92 5.62
CA LEU A 249 13.64 -5.59 5.98
C LEU A 249 13.43 -6.51 7.19
N VAL A 250 13.89 -7.77 7.07
CA VAL A 250 13.82 -8.76 8.16
C VAL A 250 14.93 -8.53 9.17
N ASP A 251 16.13 -8.24 8.68
CA ASP A 251 17.34 -8.02 9.47
C ASP A 251 17.88 -6.61 9.27
N GLU A 252 18.58 -6.10 10.28
CA GLU A 252 19.28 -4.82 10.15
C GLU A 252 20.40 -4.96 9.10
N PRO A 253 20.42 -4.12 8.06
CA PRO A 253 21.29 -4.27 6.87
C PRO A 253 22.79 -4.04 7.13
N GLY A 254 23.18 -3.76 8.39
CA GLY A 254 24.56 -3.66 8.83
C GLY A 254 25.41 -2.68 8.01
N GLU A 255 26.66 -3.06 7.73
CA GLU A 255 27.64 -2.22 7.02
C GLU A 255 27.25 -1.91 5.56
N VAL A 256 26.41 -2.74 4.93
CA VAL A 256 25.95 -2.50 3.55
C VAL A 256 25.13 -1.22 3.47
N ALA A 257 24.26 -0.94 4.44
CA ALA A 257 23.47 0.30 4.45
C ALA A 257 24.33 1.55 4.59
N THR A 258 25.38 1.51 5.43
CA THR A 258 26.33 2.62 5.59
C THR A 258 27.06 2.90 4.28
N ARG A 259 27.67 1.88 3.67
CA ARG A 259 28.37 2.03 2.38
C ARG A 259 27.44 2.52 1.28
N TYR A 260 26.22 1.99 1.24
CA TYR A 260 25.23 2.38 0.25
C TYR A 260 24.78 3.85 0.42
N THR A 261 24.71 4.36 1.64
CA THR A 261 24.40 5.77 1.90
C THR A 261 25.49 6.70 1.36
N GLU A 262 26.76 6.28 1.45
CA GLU A 262 27.91 7.06 0.99
C GLU A 262 28.11 7.01 -0.54
N ALA A 263 28.00 5.81 -1.12
CA ALA A 263 28.26 5.56 -2.54
C ALA A 263 27.19 4.64 -3.17
N PRO A 264 25.95 5.14 -3.35
CA PRO A 264 24.81 4.28 -3.66
C PRO A 264 24.93 3.56 -5.00
N LEU A 265 25.40 4.26 -6.04
CA LEU A 265 25.51 3.68 -7.39
C LEU A 265 26.64 2.63 -7.46
N ASP A 266 27.80 2.93 -6.86
CA ASP A 266 28.94 2.01 -6.85
C ASP A 266 28.63 0.72 -6.08
N VAL A 267 28.01 0.85 -4.90
CA VAL A 267 27.60 -0.29 -4.08
C VAL A 267 26.54 -1.11 -4.80
N TYR A 268 25.57 -0.47 -5.46
CA TYR A 268 24.54 -1.16 -6.21
C TYR A 268 25.11 -1.95 -7.40
N GLN A 269 26.07 -1.36 -8.13
CA GLN A 269 26.71 -2.01 -9.26
C GLN A 269 27.48 -3.28 -8.84
N GLN A 270 28.13 -3.25 -7.67
CA GLN A 270 28.91 -4.36 -7.12
C GLN A 270 28.06 -5.42 -6.40
N ALA A 271 26.85 -5.07 -5.98
CA ALA A 271 25.94 -5.97 -5.26
C ALA A 271 25.49 -7.17 -6.11
N ASP A 272 25.33 -8.32 -5.46
CA ASP A 272 24.58 -9.44 -6.05
C ASP A 272 23.08 -9.15 -6.11
N ASP A 273 22.32 -10.01 -6.78
CA ASP A 273 20.90 -9.78 -7.06
C ASP A 273 20.05 -9.71 -5.78
N PHE A 274 20.39 -10.52 -4.76
CA PHE A 274 19.69 -10.49 -3.48
C PHE A 274 19.97 -9.19 -2.71
N THR A 275 21.23 -8.76 -2.66
CA THR A 275 21.63 -7.52 -2.01
C THR A 275 20.96 -6.32 -2.68
N ARG A 276 20.79 -6.31 -4.00
CA ARG A 276 20.08 -5.23 -4.72
C ARG A 276 18.64 -5.04 -4.27
N PHE A 277 17.93 -6.12 -3.96
CA PHE A 277 16.58 -6.05 -3.41
C PHE A 277 16.56 -5.33 -2.05
N THR A 278 17.53 -5.64 -1.19
CA THR A 278 17.75 -4.89 0.06
C THR A 278 18.05 -3.40 -0.24
N LEU A 279 18.89 -3.10 -1.23
CA LEU A 279 19.21 -1.72 -1.61
C LEU A 279 18.01 -0.95 -2.19
N HIS A 280 17.09 -1.62 -2.89
CA HIS A 280 15.84 -1.01 -3.35
C HIS A 280 14.97 -0.59 -2.18
N ARG A 281 14.81 -1.48 -1.18
CA ARG A 281 14.09 -1.15 0.05
C ARG A 281 14.75 -0.01 0.80
N LEU A 282 16.08 -0.01 0.90
CA LEU A 282 16.82 1.09 1.55
C LEU A 282 16.63 2.43 0.84
N PHE A 283 16.64 2.44 -0.48
CA PHE A 283 16.33 3.64 -1.25
C PHE A 283 14.89 4.12 -0.99
N PHE A 284 13.92 3.21 -1.00
CA PHE A 284 12.54 3.55 -0.68
C PHE A 284 12.41 4.16 0.72
N LEU A 285 13.04 3.56 1.73
CA LEU A 285 13.06 4.07 3.10
C LEU A 285 13.71 5.45 3.21
N GLU A 286 14.78 5.71 2.44
CA GLU A 286 15.41 7.04 2.35
C GLU A 286 14.41 8.10 1.90
N VAL A 287 13.67 7.83 0.82
CA VAL A 287 12.67 8.76 0.28
C VAL A 287 11.52 8.95 1.26
N VAL A 288 11.00 7.86 1.86
CA VAL A 288 9.91 7.91 2.84
C VAL A 288 10.28 8.71 4.09
N ARG A 289 11.49 8.52 4.64
CA ARG A 289 11.95 9.25 5.83
C ARG A 289 11.98 10.75 5.57
N GLU A 290 12.58 11.17 4.47
CA GLU A 290 12.65 12.59 4.11
C GLU A 290 11.25 13.15 3.81
N TYR A 291 10.41 12.37 3.12
CA TYR A 291 9.04 12.74 2.80
C TYR A 291 8.21 13.01 4.05
N LEU A 292 8.23 12.11 5.02
CA LEU A 292 7.47 12.27 6.27
C LEU A 292 8.10 13.33 7.18
N ALA A 293 9.42 13.43 7.25
CA ALA A 293 10.11 14.44 8.07
C ALA A 293 9.71 15.87 7.67
N ARG A 294 9.55 16.13 6.38
CA ARG A 294 9.12 17.45 5.87
C ARG A 294 7.66 17.78 6.12
N ARG A 295 6.82 16.77 6.37
CA ARG A 295 5.40 16.95 6.70
C ARG A 295 5.16 17.19 8.18
N VAL A 296 6.17 17.03 9.04
CA VAL A 296 6.03 17.30 10.48
C VAL A 296 5.71 18.79 10.66
N THR A 297 4.54 19.10 11.19
CA THR A 297 4.13 20.47 11.50
C THR A 297 5.01 21.05 12.62
N PRO A 298 5.24 22.38 12.68
CA PRO A 298 6.08 22.97 13.73
C PRO A 298 5.60 22.72 15.16
N ASN A 299 4.30 22.52 15.35
CA ASN A 299 3.68 22.19 16.63
C ASN A 299 3.47 20.68 16.83
N GLU A 300 3.90 19.85 15.87
CA GLU A 300 3.80 18.39 15.91
C GLU A 300 2.36 17.85 16.03
N SER A 301 1.37 18.68 15.68
CA SER A 301 -0.06 18.33 15.77
C SER A 301 -0.46 17.14 14.91
N ASN A 302 0.26 16.88 13.83
CA ASN A 302 0.06 15.76 12.91
C ASN A 302 1.01 14.58 13.15
N ALA A 303 1.76 14.54 14.25
CA ALA A 303 2.77 13.51 14.46
C ALA A 303 2.20 12.08 14.59
N MET A 304 0.96 11.92 15.11
CA MET A 304 0.29 10.61 15.13
C MET A 304 -0.08 10.11 13.73
N GLU A 305 -0.67 10.97 12.90
CA GLU A 305 -1.01 10.66 11.50
C GLU A 305 0.25 10.23 10.72
N LEU A 306 1.36 10.95 10.91
CA LEU A 306 2.63 10.61 10.29
C LEU A 306 3.21 9.29 10.80
N ALA A 307 2.96 8.93 12.06
CA ALA A 307 3.38 7.63 12.59
C ALA A 307 2.61 6.47 11.93
N GLU A 308 1.29 6.60 11.77
CA GLU A 308 0.46 5.60 11.08
C GLU A 308 0.87 5.46 9.61
N ARG A 309 1.17 6.59 8.96
CA ARG A 309 1.70 6.58 7.60
C ARG A 309 3.07 5.90 7.52
N MET A 310 3.95 6.17 8.48
CA MET A 310 5.26 5.53 8.57
C MET A 310 5.14 4.03 8.84
N GLU A 311 4.21 3.59 9.69
CA GLU A 311 3.94 2.18 9.96
C GLU A 311 3.45 1.43 8.72
N THR A 312 2.66 2.09 7.87
CA THR A 312 2.21 1.52 6.59
C THR A 312 3.34 1.40 5.58
N LEU A 313 4.18 2.42 5.44
CA LEU A 313 5.21 2.49 4.40
C LEU A 313 6.52 1.79 4.83
N ALA A 314 6.84 1.85 6.12
CA ALA A 314 8.11 1.49 6.73
C ALA A 314 7.94 0.87 8.13
N PRO A 315 7.22 -0.27 8.26
CA PRO A 315 6.95 -0.92 9.55
C PRO A 315 8.22 -1.32 10.32
N GLU A 316 9.34 -1.52 9.65
CA GLU A 316 10.64 -1.80 10.28
C GLU A 316 11.23 -0.60 11.04
N GLU A 317 10.76 0.63 10.80
CA GLU A 317 11.23 1.86 11.43
C GLU A 317 10.61 2.08 12.83
N THR A 318 10.62 1.04 13.66
CA THR A 318 9.88 0.96 14.93
C THR A 318 10.21 2.11 15.89
N GLU A 319 11.48 2.49 16.01
CA GLU A 319 11.90 3.60 16.87
C GLU A 319 11.45 4.97 16.34
N ALA A 320 11.45 5.17 15.03
CA ALA A 320 10.96 6.42 14.43
C ALA A 320 9.43 6.55 14.57
N ILE A 321 8.70 5.45 14.36
CA ILE A 321 7.24 5.36 14.58
C ILE A 321 6.92 5.68 16.04
N LYS A 322 7.62 5.04 16.99
CA LYS A 322 7.47 5.29 18.43
C LYS A 322 7.77 6.75 18.80
N SER A 323 8.84 7.32 18.25
CA SER A 323 9.20 8.73 18.47
C SER A 323 8.10 9.69 17.97
N LEU A 324 7.56 9.46 16.77
CA LEU A 324 6.43 10.25 16.23
C LEU A 324 5.18 10.14 17.11
N ARG A 325 4.82 8.92 17.55
CA ARG A 325 3.68 8.71 18.44
C ARG A 325 3.84 9.42 19.78
N LEU A 326 5.02 9.35 20.40
CA LEU A 326 5.31 10.06 21.65
C LEU A 326 5.18 11.59 21.50
N ARG A 327 5.62 12.14 20.37
CA ARG A 327 5.47 13.57 20.06
C ARG A 327 4.00 13.96 19.88
N GLY A 328 3.23 13.15 19.16
CA GLY A 328 1.78 13.37 18.98
C GLY A 328 1.00 13.27 20.29
N LEU A 329 1.35 12.32 21.17
CA LEU A 329 0.80 12.23 22.52
C LEU A 329 1.08 13.50 23.34
N LYS A 330 2.34 13.96 23.30
CA LYS A 330 2.74 15.17 24.02
C LYS A 330 1.91 16.36 23.57
N PHE A 331 1.72 16.54 22.26
CA PHE A 331 0.86 17.59 21.71
C PHE A 331 -0.59 17.46 22.22
N LYS A 332 -1.17 16.25 22.17
CA LYS A 332 -2.54 15.99 22.67
C LYS A 332 -2.68 16.33 24.15
N LEU A 333 -1.68 16.01 24.97
CA LEU A 333 -1.68 16.35 26.40
C LEU A 333 -1.55 17.86 26.65
N GLU A 334 -0.72 18.57 25.90
CA GLU A 334 -0.64 20.03 25.99
C GLU A 334 -1.98 20.71 25.62
N HIS A 335 -2.80 20.04 24.80
CA HIS A 335 -4.12 20.49 24.38
C HIS A 335 -5.25 19.66 24.98
N ILE A 336 -5.01 19.04 26.15
CA ILE A 336 -5.93 18.06 26.73
C ILE A 336 -7.34 18.62 26.90
N ALA A 337 -7.48 19.90 27.26
CA ALA A 337 -8.77 20.56 27.40
C ALA A 337 -9.61 20.61 26.11
N GLN A 338 -9.01 20.46 24.93
CA GLN A 338 -9.69 20.53 23.63
C GLN A 338 -10.07 19.16 23.08
N LEU A 339 -9.57 18.07 23.67
CA LEU A 339 -9.81 16.71 23.19
C LEU A 339 -11.28 16.32 23.33
N THR A 340 -11.77 15.62 22.32
CA THR A 340 -13.03 14.89 22.34
C THR A 340 -12.93 13.63 23.21
N ARG A 341 -14.07 13.00 23.51
CA ARG A 341 -14.09 11.75 24.28
C ARG A 341 -13.33 10.63 23.58
N SER A 342 -13.50 10.47 22.27
CA SER A 342 -12.79 9.45 21.49
C SER A 342 -11.28 9.70 21.50
N GLU A 343 -10.84 10.92 21.23
CA GLU A 343 -9.40 11.24 21.21
C GLU A 343 -8.75 11.03 22.57
N MET A 344 -9.46 11.30 23.67
CA MET A 344 -8.95 11.03 25.02
C MET A 344 -8.87 9.53 25.29
N LEU A 345 -9.86 8.74 24.85
CA LEU A 345 -9.79 7.28 24.96
C LEU A 345 -8.61 6.72 24.15
N ASP A 346 -8.37 7.21 22.94
CA ASP A 346 -7.20 6.81 22.15
C ASP A 346 -5.88 7.11 22.87
N VAL A 347 -5.80 8.25 23.57
CA VAL A 347 -4.63 8.60 24.41
C VAL A 347 -4.48 7.64 25.59
N CYS A 348 -5.59 7.27 26.24
CA CYS A 348 -5.58 6.30 27.34
C CYS A 348 -5.15 4.91 26.85
N ASP A 349 -5.73 4.41 25.76
CA ASP A 349 -5.43 3.11 25.17
C ASP A 349 -3.94 3.03 24.80
N TYR A 350 -3.40 4.11 24.24
CA TYR A 350 -1.98 4.22 23.97
C TYR A 350 -1.14 4.06 25.24
N TYR A 351 -1.44 4.81 26.31
CA TYR A 351 -0.66 4.68 27.56
C TYR A 351 -0.76 3.27 28.15
N VAL A 352 -1.92 2.62 28.06
CA VAL A 352 -2.11 1.24 28.52
C VAL A 352 -1.27 0.26 27.69
N GLU A 353 -1.23 0.39 26.37
CA GLU A 353 -0.43 -0.46 25.47
C GLU A 353 1.06 -0.45 25.86
N TYR A 354 1.58 0.69 26.33
CA TYR A 354 2.97 0.85 26.75
C TYR A 354 3.19 0.64 28.27
N GLY A 355 2.20 0.11 29.00
CA GLY A 355 2.32 -0.24 30.42
C GLY A 355 2.33 0.97 31.37
N GLU A 356 1.82 2.12 30.93
CA GLU A 356 1.84 3.40 31.63
C GLU A 356 0.42 3.79 32.12
N GLU A 357 -0.26 2.83 32.76
CA GLU A 357 -1.66 2.97 33.21
C GLU A 357 -1.88 4.19 34.14
N GLU A 358 -0.90 4.52 34.99
CA GLU A 358 -0.99 5.68 35.88
C GLU A 358 -1.03 7.00 35.11
N LYS A 359 -0.30 7.09 33.98
CA LYS A 359 -0.34 8.27 33.10
C LYS A 359 -1.68 8.37 32.38
N ALA A 360 -2.24 7.25 31.93
CA ALA A 360 -3.57 7.19 31.34
C ALA A 360 -4.62 7.75 32.31
N GLN A 361 -4.62 7.29 33.57
CA GLN A 361 -5.55 7.76 34.59
C GLN A 361 -5.33 9.24 34.93
N THR A 362 -4.08 9.70 34.99
CA THR A 362 -3.76 11.09 35.29
C THR A 362 -4.28 12.02 34.19
N ALA A 363 -4.02 11.69 32.92
CA ALA A 363 -4.52 12.45 31.78
C ALA A 363 -6.05 12.47 31.76
N LEU A 364 -6.70 11.33 32.00
CA LEU A 364 -8.17 11.24 32.05
C LEU A 364 -8.78 12.11 33.16
N LYS A 365 -8.16 12.14 34.36
CA LYS A 365 -8.57 13.02 35.46
C LYS A 365 -8.44 14.50 35.08
N GLU A 366 -7.33 14.87 34.46
CA GLU A 366 -7.07 16.24 34.01
C GLU A 366 -8.07 16.67 32.91
N TRP A 367 -8.35 15.78 31.94
CA TRP A 367 -9.34 16.01 30.90
C TRP A 367 -10.75 16.25 31.47
N LEU A 368 -11.21 15.38 32.38
CA LEU A 368 -12.52 15.52 33.01
C LEU A 368 -12.62 16.77 33.88
N THR A 369 -11.53 17.16 34.56
CA THR A 369 -11.47 18.40 35.34
C THR A 369 -11.63 19.63 34.44
N ASN A 370 -10.95 19.65 33.28
CA ASN A 370 -11.09 20.73 32.30
C ASN A 370 -12.50 20.77 31.68
N ARG A 371 -13.12 19.62 31.43
CA ARG A 371 -14.51 19.54 30.96
C ARG A 371 -15.51 20.01 32.02
N GLU A 372 -15.25 19.75 33.29
CA GLU A 372 -16.09 20.25 34.39
C GLU A 372 -16.09 21.78 34.44
N GLY A 373 -14.93 22.42 34.31
CA GLY A 373 -14.83 23.88 34.24
C GLY A 373 -15.70 24.46 33.12
N ARG A 374 -15.59 23.91 31.90
CA ARG A 374 -16.40 24.35 30.75
C ARG A 374 -17.88 24.07 30.91
N ALA A 375 -18.26 22.88 31.39
CA ALA A 375 -19.66 22.53 31.57
C ALA A 375 -20.36 23.42 32.61
N VAL A 376 -19.64 23.90 33.62
CA VAL A 376 -20.17 24.88 34.58
C VAL A 376 -20.44 26.24 33.93
N GLU A 377 -19.61 26.66 32.97
CA GLU A 377 -19.77 27.93 32.23
C GLU A 377 -20.86 27.85 31.15
N GLU A 378 -20.97 26.72 30.44
CA GLU A 378 -21.92 26.49 29.34
C GLU A 378 -23.34 26.19 29.84
N GLY A 379 -23.49 25.77 31.10
CA GLY A 379 -24.77 25.56 31.77
C GLY A 379 -25.11 24.09 32.05
N PRO A 380 -26.24 23.82 32.74
CA PRO A 380 -26.53 22.52 33.35
C PRO A 380 -26.76 21.37 32.36
N ALA A 381 -26.96 21.65 31.07
CA ALA A 381 -27.27 20.65 30.04
C ALA A 381 -26.13 19.63 29.82
N ASN A 382 -24.86 20.05 29.94
CA ASN A 382 -23.70 19.19 29.69
C ASN A 382 -23.29 18.34 30.91
N ILE A 383 -23.88 18.62 32.08
CA ILE A 383 -23.49 17.99 33.36
C ILE A 383 -23.85 16.50 33.43
N PRO A 384 -25.01 16.01 32.97
CA PRO A 384 -25.32 14.57 33.01
C PRO A 384 -24.32 13.72 32.23
N SER A 385 -23.90 14.17 31.04
CA SER A 385 -22.88 13.46 30.24
C SER A 385 -21.55 13.40 30.97
N LEU A 386 -21.13 14.50 31.61
CA LEU A 386 -19.88 14.54 32.37
C LEU A 386 -19.93 13.65 33.61
N ALA A 387 -21.06 13.60 34.30
CA ALA A 387 -21.26 12.71 35.44
C ALA A 387 -21.14 11.23 35.02
N ARG A 388 -21.70 10.85 33.87
CA ARG A 388 -21.49 9.50 33.30
C ARG A 388 -20.02 9.24 32.99
N ASP A 389 -19.34 10.15 32.30
CA ASP A 389 -17.92 9.97 31.98
C ASP A 389 -17.06 9.84 33.25
N ARG A 390 -17.35 10.56 34.34
CA ARG A 390 -16.65 10.37 35.64
C ARG A 390 -16.91 9.00 36.26
N ALA A 391 -18.16 8.55 36.26
CA ALA A 391 -18.53 7.25 36.80
C ALA A 391 -17.93 6.10 35.98
N GLU A 392 -18.06 6.15 34.66
CA GLU A 392 -17.63 5.09 33.74
C GLU A 392 -16.12 5.04 33.59
N LEU A 393 -15.47 6.20 33.36
CA LEU A 393 -14.05 6.22 32.97
C LEU A 393 -13.12 6.29 34.19
N LEU A 394 -13.51 6.95 35.28
CA LEU A 394 -12.69 7.03 36.51
C LEU A 394 -13.17 6.10 37.64
N GLY A 395 -14.34 5.47 37.50
CA GLY A 395 -14.97 4.77 38.62
C GLY A 395 -15.42 5.71 39.76
N ASP A 396 -15.49 7.03 39.50
CA ASP A 396 -15.80 8.05 40.51
C ASP A 396 -17.30 8.31 40.60
N GLU A 397 -18.05 7.29 41.04
CA GLU A 397 -19.50 7.35 41.21
C GLU A 397 -19.91 8.44 42.21
N LYS A 398 -19.13 8.58 43.29
CA LYS A 398 -19.38 9.58 44.33
C LYS A 398 -19.24 11.00 43.79
N GLY A 399 -18.17 11.29 43.05
CA GLY A 399 -17.95 12.59 42.42
C GLY A 399 -18.97 12.89 41.32
N ALA A 400 -19.41 11.89 40.56
CA ALA A 400 -20.49 12.02 39.58
C ALA A 400 -21.81 12.48 40.24
N ILE A 401 -22.20 11.82 41.35
CA ILE A 401 -23.39 12.20 42.13
C ILE A 401 -23.24 13.60 42.73
N GLU A 402 -22.09 13.91 43.33
CA GLU A 402 -21.84 15.22 43.94
C GLU A 402 -21.97 16.36 42.91
N LEU A 403 -21.44 16.14 41.70
CA LEU A 403 -21.56 17.07 40.58
C LEU A 403 -23.03 17.32 40.20
N LEU A 404 -23.86 16.27 40.10
CA LEU A 404 -25.29 16.38 39.81
C LEU A 404 -26.05 17.10 40.93
N LEU A 405 -25.79 16.75 42.19
CA LEU A 405 -26.40 17.38 43.37
C LEU A 405 -26.04 18.86 43.47
N ARG A 406 -24.79 19.23 43.16
CA ARG A 406 -24.35 20.63 43.13
C ARG A 406 -25.10 21.40 42.04
N THR A 407 -25.26 20.81 40.86
CA THR A 407 -25.94 21.45 39.72
C THR A 407 -27.43 21.62 39.95
N VAL A 408 -28.14 20.64 40.51
CA VAL A 408 -29.59 20.80 40.77
C VAL A 408 -29.89 21.82 41.87
N ARG A 409 -28.95 22.04 42.81
CA ARG A 409 -29.06 23.11 43.82
C ARG A 409 -28.96 24.50 43.20
N THR A 410 -28.11 24.69 42.19
CA THR A 410 -27.92 25.98 41.52
C THR A 410 -28.91 26.19 40.37
N HIS A 411 -29.36 25.12 39.72
CA HIS A 411 -30.29 25.12 38.61
C HIS A 411 -31.45 24.15 38.89
N PRO A 412 -32.44 24.54 39.71
CA PRO A 412 -33.55 23.67 40.11
C PRO A 412 -34.45 23.23 38.94
N ASP A 413 -34.40 23.90 37.80
CA ASP A 413 -35.24 23.60 36.62
C ASP A 413 -34.56 22.64 35.62
N ALA A 414 -33.34 22.15 35.93
CA ALA A 414 -32.58 21.26 35.05
C ALA A 414 -33.13 19.82 35.06
N GLU A 415 -34.19 19.56 34.29
CA GLU A 415 -34.89 18.24 34.26
C GLU A 415 -33.98 17.07 33.87
N GLU A 416 -32.98 17.27 33.01
CA GLU A 416 -32.05 16.20 32.63
C GLU A 416 -31.15 15.77 33.80
N VAL A 417 -30.74 16.72 34.66
CA VAL A 417 -29.96 16.43 35.87
C VAL A 417 -30.81 15.70 36.89
N LYS A 418 -32.09 16.07 37.05
CA LYS A 418 -33.04 15.37 37.93
C LYS A 418 -33.28 13.93 37.46
N ARG A 419 -33.43 13.72 36.16
CA ARG A 419 -33.59 12.39 35.56
C ARG A 419 -32.37 11.51 35.86
N GLU A 420 -31.16 12.02 35.61
CA GLU A 420 -29.92 11.30 35.89
C GLU A 420 -29.75 10.97 37.39
N LEU A 421 -30.16 11.86 38.30
CA LEU A 421 -30.19 11.58 39.75
C LEU A 421 -31.18 10.46 40.11
N ASN A 422 -32.40 10.50 39.55
CA ASN A 422 -33.40 9.44 39.74
C ASN A 422 -32.89 8.08 39.22
N ASP A 423 -32.28 8.07 38.03
CA ASP A 423 -31.73 6.85 37.43
C ASP A 423 -30.62 6.25 38.31
N ARG A 424 -29.93 7.08 39.10
CA ARG A 424 -28.91 6.69 40.10
C ARG A 424 -29.48 6.43 41.51
N GLY A 425 -30.80 6.42 41.68
CA GLY A 425 -31.48 6.09 42.94
C GLY A 425 -31.57 7.23 43.95
N TYR A 426 -31.47 8.49 43.50
CA TYR A 426 -31.71 9.67 44.32
C TYR A 426 -33.12 10.21 44.05
N ALA A 427 -33.82 10.63 45.11
CA ALA A 427 -35.15 11.23 45.01
C ALA A 427 -35.22 12.55 45.78
N PHE A 428 -36.13 13.44 45.38
CA PHE A 428 -36.38 14.69 46.09
C PHE A 428 -37.32 14.44 47.29
N ILE A 429 -36.73 14.38 48.49
CA ILE A 429 -37.41 14.00 49.74
C ILE A 429 -37.19 15.10 50.79
N GLU A 430 -38.26 15.53 51.45
CA GLU A 430 -38.22 16.56 52.50
C GLU A 430 -37.49 17.85 52.06
N GLY A 431 -37.67 18.27 50.81
CA GLY A 431 -37.06 19.49 50.27
C GLY A 431 -35.59 19.36 49.88
N SER A 432 -35.03 18.14 49.83
CA SER A 432 -33.64 17.90 49.41
C SER A 432 -33.49 16.62 48.60
N TRP A 433 -32.55 16.59 47.65
CA TRP A 433 -32.19 15.36 46.95
C TRP A 433 -31.39 14.43 47.87
N ARG A 434 -31.89 13.22 48.10
CA ARG A 434 -31.29 12.20 48.98
C ARG A 434 -31.28 10.84 48.29
N ASN A 435 -30.34 9.98 48.67
CA ASN A 435 -30.36 8.59 48.24
C ASN A 435 -31.60 7.92 48.82
N GLU A 436 -32.45 7.37 47.95
CA GLU A 436 -33.77 6.86 48.33
C GLU A 436 -33.65 5.66 49.26
N LYS A 437 -32.70 4.74 48.99
CA LYS A 437 -32.50 3.53 49.80
C LYS A 437 -31.98 3.86 51.19
N GLU A 438 -31.01 4.77 51.28
CA GLU A 438 -30.46 5.20 52.57
C GLU A 438 -31.52 5.92 53.42
N TRP A 439 -32.33 6.77 52.79
CA TRP A 439 -33.41 7.47 53.48
C TRP A 439 -34.51 6.51 53.98
N GLN A 440 -34.92 5.55 53.15
CA GLN A 440 -35.90 4.52 53.54
C GLN A 440 -35.37 3.66 54.69
N ALA A 441 -34.09 3.30 54.68
CA ALA A 441 -33.48 2.53 55.77
C ALA A 441 -33.43 3.31 57.10
N GLN A 442 -33.32 4.64 57.04
CA GLN A 442 -33.29 5.51 58.23
C GLN A 442 -34.69 5.91 58.73
N ASN A 443 -35.71 5.83 57.87
CA ASN A 443 -37.09 6.23 58.19
C ASN A 443 -38.10 5.11 57.81
N PRO A 444 -38.00 3.92 58.45
CA PRO A 444 -38.83 2.78 58.10
C PRO A 444 -40.33 3.08 58.25
N GLU A 445 -40.73 3.87 59.27
CA GLU A 445 -42.12 4.24 59.51
C GLU A 445 -42.76 5.04 58.35
N GLN A 446 -41.99 5.89 57.66
CA GLN A 446 -42.47 6.65 56.50
C GLN A 446 -42.37 5.85 55.18
N ALA A 447 -41.45 4.88 55.10
CA ALA A 447 -41.43 3.91 54.02
C ALA A 447 -42.67 3.00 54.08
N GLU A 448 -43.10 2.63 55.29
CA GLU A 448 -44.31 1.84 55.57
C GLU A 448 -45.61 2.60 55.24
N GLU A 449 -45.66 3.93 55.34
CA GLU A 449 -46.82 4.73 54.94
C GLU A 449 -47.03 4.82 53.41
N LYS A 450 -45.98 4.63 52.60
CA LYS A 450 -46.09 4.58 51.12
C LYS A 450 -46.50 3.19 50.60
N ALA A 451 -46.24 2.12 51.35
CA ALA A 451 -46.58 0.75 50.96
C ALA A 451 -48.09 0.46 50.70
N PRO A 452 -49.08 1.09 51.37
CA PRO A 452 -50.50 0.83 51.13
C PRO A 452 -51.00 1.41 49.79
N VAL A 453 -50.22 2.29 49.14
CA VAL A 453 -50.63 2.95 47.89
C VAL A 453 -50.39 2.06 46.66
N ASP A 454 -49.48 1.08 46.74
CA ASP A 454 -49.11 0.20 45.61
C ASP A 454 -49.76 -1.20 45.65
N GLY A 455 -50.72 -1.45 46.54
CA GLY A 455 -51.51 -2.69 46.57
C GLY A 455 -50.74 -3.94 47.03
N MET A 456 -49.59 -3.77 47.70
CA MET A 456 -48.77 -4.88 48.21
C MET A 456 -48.94 -5.06 49.73
N VAL A 457 -48.99 -6.32 50.16
CA VAL A 457 -49.03 -6.70 51.60
C VAL A 457 -47.62 -6.96 52.10
N ALA A 458 -47.27 -6.41 53.26
CA ALA A 458 -45.99 -6.60 53.92
C ALA A 458 -46.13 -7.29 55.29
N GLU A 459 -45.01 -7.83 55.81
CA GLU A 459 -44.92 -8.34 57.18
C GLU A 459 -45.23 -7.23 58.19
N GLY A 460 -45.86 -7.57 59.32
CA GLY A 460 -46.30 -6.62 60.34
C GLY A 460 -47.72 -6.05 60.14
N MET A 461 -48.31 -6.15 58.95
CA MET A 461 -49.68 -5.65 58.71
C MET A 461 -50.74 -6.39 59.54
N THR A 462 -51.76 -5.68 60.01
CA THR A 462 -52.93 -6.26 60.71
C THR A 462 -53.94 -6.85 59.73
N PHE A 463 -54.86 -7.69 60.22
CA PHE A 463 -55.95 -8.22 59.39
C PHE A 463 -56.75 -7.14 58.66
N GLU A 464 -57.10 -6.04 59.33
CA GLU A 464 -57.88 -4.96 58.71
C GLU A 464 -57.10 -4.27 57.59
N GLN A 465 -55.79 -4.08 57.77
CA GLN A 465 -54.92 -3.51 56.74
C GLN A 465 -54.85 -4.45 55.53
N VAL A 466 -54.70 -5.76 55.74
CA VAL A 466 -54.69 -6.74 54.64
C VAL A 466 -56.05 -6.83 53.93
N GLU A 467 -57.18 -6.76 54.65
CA GLU A 467 -58.51 -6.73 54.04
C GLU A 467 -58.74 -5.46 53.22
N ARG A 468 -58.23 -4.30 53.66
CA ARG A 468 -58.29 -3.06 52.88
C ARG A 468 -57.42 -3.13 51.62
N THR A 469 -56.26 -3.80 51.69
CA THR A 469 -55.31 -3.90 50.57
C THR A 469 -55.71 -4.95 49.52
N LEU A 470 -56.11 -6.16 49.94
CA LEU A 470 -56.39 -7.29 49.03
C LEU A 470 -57.88 -7.69 48.96
N GLY A 471 -58.74 -7.06 49.75
CA GLY A 471 -60.13 -7.49 49.91
C GLY A 471 -60.27 -8.74 50.80
N TYR A 472 -61.42 -9.41 50.71
CA TYR A 472 -61.69 -10.62 51.49
C TYR A 472 -61.02 -11.87 50.87
N PRO A 473 -60.37 -12.72 51.67
CA PRO A 473 -59.74 -13.93 51.18
C PRO A 473 -60.78 -14.98 50.77
N VAL A 474 -60.44 -15.78 49.76
CA VAL A 474 -61.32 -16.85 49.25
C VAL A 474 -61.35 -18.05 50.18
N SER A 475 -60.24 -18.34 50.85
CA SER A 475 -60.20 -19.39 51.88
C SER A 475 -59.29 -19.00 53.03
N ARG A 476 -59.68 -19.39 54.24
CA ARG A 476 -58.91 -19.20 55.47
C ARG A 476 -58.64 -20.56 56.10
N THR A 477 -57.39 -20.84 56.42
CA THR A 477 -57.01 -22.05 57.17
C THR A 477 -56.43 -21.63 58.50
N ARG A 478 -56.99 -22.11 59.61
CA ARG A 478 -56.52 -21.77 60.96
C ARG A 478 -55.97 -23.02 61.64
N SER A 479 -54.79 -22.89 62.25
CA SER A 479 -54.23 -23.92 63.12
C SER A 479 -53.93 -23.33 64.50
N VAL A 480 -54.22 -24.10 65.55
CA VAL A 480 -54.07 -23.68 66.94
C VAL A 480 -53.06 -24.61 67.61
N SER A 481 -51.94 -24.07 68.05
CA SER A 481 -50.93 -24.78 68.84
C SER A 481 -51.14 -24.54 70.33
N ALA A 482 -50.28 -25.10 71.19
CA ALA A 482 -50.33 -24.87 72.63
C ALA A 482 -50.09 -23.39 73.02
N LEU A 483 -49.35 -22.63 72.21
CA LEU A 483 -48.90 -21.27 72.54
C LEU A 483 -49.36 -20.20 71.55
N THR A 484 -49.68 -20.58 70.31
CA THR A 484 -49.97 -19.63 69.23
C THR A 484 -51.14 -20.08 68.38
N VAL A 485 -51.82 -19.10 67.80
CA VAL A 485 -52.75 -19.30 66.70
C VAL A 485 -52.07 -18.81 65.43
N SER A 486 -52.16 -19.61 64.37
CA SER A 486 -51.75 -19.19 63.03
C SER A 486 -52.93 -19.28 62.07
N GLU A 487 -53.05 -18.30 61.19
CA GLU A 487 -54.11 -18.23 60.19
C GLU A 487 -53.51 -17.91 58.83
N ILE A 488 -53.81 -18.71 57.83
CA ILE A 488 -53.33 -18.54 56.46
C ILE A 488 -54.50 -18.08 55.61
N TRP A 489 -54.35 -16.92 54.99
CA TRP A 489 -55.29 -16.36 54.05
C TRP A 489 -54.83 -16.63 52.62
N ASN A 490 -55.77 -17.08 51.80
CA ASN A 490 -55.51 -17.41 50.41
C ASN A 490 -56.29 -16.46 49.48
N TYR A 491 -55.55 -15.81 48.61
CA TYR A 491 -56.06 -14.90 47.59
C TYR A 491 -55.67 -15.44 46.21
N PRO A 492 -56.62 -16.01 45.43
CA PRO A 492 -56.34 -16.42 44.07
C PRO A 492 -56.19 -15.18 43.18
N GLN A 493 -55.07 -15.10 42.45
CA GLN A 493 -54.82 -14.03 41.47
C GLN A 493 -55.10 -14.53 40.04
N SER A 494 -54.94 -15.83 39.78
CA SER A 494 -55.33 -16.53 38.55
C SER A 494 -55.62 -18.02 38.84
N GLN A 495 -55.89 -18.85 37.82
CA GLN A 495 -56.10 -20.30 38.02
C GLN A 495 -54.85 -21.02 38.56
N THR A 496 -53.65 -20.45 38.41
CA THR A 496 -52.38 -21.10 38.80
C THR A 496 -51.58 -20.31 39.84
N THR A 497 -51.91 -19.03 40.06
CA THR A 497 -51.19 -18.16 41.02
C THR A 497 -52.06 -17.77 42.20
N LYS A 498 -51.50 -17.90 43.41
CA LYS A 498 -52.16 -17.54 44.67
C LYS A 498 -51.18 -16.80 45.58
N ILE A 499 -51.69 -15.76 46.25
CA ILE A 499 -50.99 -15.06 47.32
C ILE A 499 -51.41 -15.72 48.64
N LEU A 500 -50.42 -16.12 49.45
CA LEU A 500 -50.66 -16.65 50.79
C LEU A 500 -50.14 -15.65 51.82
N VAL A 501 -51.02 -15.23 52.72
CA VAL A 501 -50.68 -14.32 53.82
C VAL A 501 -50.80 -15.08 55.14
N TYR A 502 -49.71 -15.14 55.89
CA TYR A 502 -49.61 -15.86 57.15
C TYR A 502 -49.73 -14.89 58.30
N PHE A 503 -50.70 -15.11 59.17
CA PHE A 503 -50.92 -14.36 60.40
C PHE A 503 -50.58 -15.21 61.61
N ARG A 504 -50.04 -14.58 62.65
CA ARG A 504 -49.71 -15.25 63.90
C ARG A 504 -50.02 -14.37 65.11
N TRP A 505 -50.58 -14.97 66.16
CA TRP A 505 -50.78 -14.31 67.45
C TRP A 505 -50.75 -15.29 68.64
N PRO A 506 -50.50 -14.81 69.87
CA PRO A 506 -50.51 -15.65 71.07
C PRO A 506 -51.89 -16.28 71.34
N ARG A 507 -51.89 -17.51 71.86
CA ARG A 507 -53.13 -18.19 72.24
C ARG A 507 -53.71 -17.55 73.51
N GLY A 508 -54.97 -17.12 73.43
CA GLY A 508 -55.66 -16.41 74.51
C GLY A 508 -55.85 -14.92 74.22
N GLU A 509 -55.15 -14.38 73.22
CA GLU A 509 -55.34 -13.01 72.74
C GLU A 509 -56.39 -12.93 71.63
N THR A 510 -56.88 -11.72 71.43
CA THR A 510 -57.89 -11.42 70.42
C THR A 510 -57.27 -11.40 69.03
N ARG A 511 -58.09 -11.78 68.04
CA ARG A 511 -57.69 -11.81 66.62
C ARG A 511 -57.19 -10.45 66.11
N SER A 512 -57.62 -9.34 66.71
CA SER A 512 -57.17 -7.99 66.38
C SER A 512 -55.68 -7.73 66.64
N MET A 513 -55.00 -8.58 67.41
CA MET A 513 -53.55 -8.48 67.66
C MET A 513 -52.70 -9.28 66.66
N ALA A 514 -53.32 -9.95 65.70
CA ALA A 514 -52.58 -10.70 64.71
C ALA A 514 -51.95 -9.79 63.67
N THR A 515 -50.67 -10.02 63.40
CA THR A 515 -49.90 -9.38 62.35
C THR A 515 -49.45 -10.40 61.31
N VAL A 516 -49.17 -9.93 60.10
CA VAL A 516 -48.59 -10.74 59.03
C VAL A 516 -47.18 -11.16 59.44
N GLU A 517 -46.97 -12.46 59.63
CA GLU A 517 -45.66 -13.05 59.87
C GLU A 517 -44.90 -13.27 58.57
N LYS A 518 -45.62 -13.55 57.47
CA LYS A 518 -45.02 -13.86 56.17
C LYS A 518 -46.01 -13.67 55.03
N VAL A 519 -45.52 -13.21 53.88
CA VAL A 519 -46.27 -13.21 52.61
C VAL A 519 -45.55 -14.10 51.60
N VAL A 520 -46.29 -15.00 50.95
CA VAL A 520 -45.79 -15.80 49.82
C VAL A 520 -46.47 -15.30 48.56
N LEU A 521 -45.70 -14.58 47.75
CA LEU A 521 -46.11 -14.15 46.42
C LEU A 521 -45.92 -15.29 45.40
N PRO A 522 -46.74 -15.36 44.34
CA PRO A 522 -46.48 -16.26 43.23
C PRO A 522 -45.11 -15.94 42.61
N LYS A 523 -44.34 -16.97 42.29
CA LYS A 523 -43.11 -16.83 41.48
C LYS A 523 -43.44 -16.63 40.02
#